data_AF-A0A8J3KSM8-F1
#
_entry.id   AF-A0A8J3KSM8-F1
#
_cell.length_a   1.000
_cell.length_b   1.000
_cell.length_c   1.000
_cell.angle_alpha   90.00
_cell.angle_beta   90.00
_cell.angle_gamma   90.00
#
_symmetry.space_group_name_H-M   'P 1'
#
loop_
_entity.id
_entity.type
_entity.pdbx_description
1 polymer ?
#
loop_
_entity_poly.entity_id
_entity_poly.type
_entity_poly.pdbx_seq_one_letter_code
_entity_poly.pdbx_strand_id
1 'polypeptide(L)'
;MAPLSGAGTRPRTLVLLRHAKADRPAGLADTDRPLTDRGHADAAAAGAWMVNHGYVPDLVLCSPARRTRQTWHSVAVALAGAGSPVVRYERRLYEGSPDELLALIREVEPEFRTVLVIGHNPTISQLSAQLDAGGGEVDSDGLRTCGIAVHQPETDWPDTDTAKLVAAHTARA
;
A
#
# COMPACT_ATOMS: atom_id res chain seq x y z
N MET A 1 21.42 -28.37 -27.65
CA MET A 1 20.47 -27.97 -26.60
C MET A 1 20.88 -26.58 -26.13
N ALA A 2 20.20 -25.55 -26.59
CA ALA A 2 20.45 -24.18 -26.11
C ALA A 2 19.87 -24.05 -24.70
N PRO A 3 20.52 -23.32 -23.77
CA PRO A 3 19.93 -23.06 -22.48
C PRO A 3 18.68 -22.20 -22.69
N LEU A 4 17.56 -22.64 -22.12
CA LEU A 4 16.34 -21.85 -22.04
C LEU A 4 16.68 -20.56 -21.29
N SER A 5 16.55 -19.43 -21.98
CA SER A 5 16.65 -18.09 -21.41
C SER A 5 15.88 -18.04 -20.09
N GLY A 6 16.56 -17.62 -19.02
CA GLY A 6 15.95 -17.45 -17.71
C GLY A 6 14.70 -16.59 -17.85
N ALA A 7 13.56 -17.13 -17.40
CA ALA A 7 12.39 -16.32 -17.15
C ALA A 7 12.80 -15.32 -16.08
N GLY A 8 13.06 -14.07 -16.49
CA GLY A 8 13.42 -13.01 -15.56
C GLY A 8 12.33 -12.93 -14.49
N THR A 9 12.69 -13.11 -13.23
CA THR A 9 11.76 -12.97 -12.12
C THR A 9 11.21 -11.56 -12.14
N ARG A 10 9.88 -11.40 -12.22
CA ARG A 10 9.22 -10.09 -12.12
C ARG A 10 9.73 -9.40 -10.83
N PRO A 11 10.20 -8.14 -10.91
CA PRO A 11 10.71 -7.45 -9.75
C PRO A 11 9.60 -7.30 -8.70
N ARG A 12 9.98 -7.23 -7.43
CA ARG A 12 9.04 -6.97 -6.33
C ARG A 12 8.57 -5.53 -6.36
N THR A 13 7.36 -5.29 -5.92
CA THR A 13 6.75 -3.96 -5.86
C THR A 13 5.96 -3.84 -4.56
N LEU A 14 6.31 -2.84 -3.76
CA LEU A 14 5.61 -2.50 -2.54
C LEU A 14 4.84 -1.20 -2.77
N VAL A 15 3.51 -1.27 -2.70
CA VAL A 15 2.62 -0.11 -2.82
C VAL A 15 2.15 0.26 -1.43
N LEU A 16 2.52 1.43 -0.94
CA LEU A 16 2.05 1.99 0.32
C LEU A 16 0.90 2.96 0.03
N LEU A 17 -0.28 2.70 0.59
CA LEU A 17 -1.46 3.55 0.45
C LEU A 17 -1.95 4.01 1.83
N ARG A 18 -1.90 5.32 2.08
CA ARG A 18 -2.62 5.89 3.23
C ARG A 18 -4.12 5.82 2.95
N HIS A 19 -4.90 5.41 3.95
CA HIS A 19 -6.36 5.40 3.85
C HIS A 19 -6.95 6.71 3.28
N ALA A 20 -8.07 6.60 2.57
CA ALA A 20 -8.76 7.75 2.01
C ALA A 20 -9.45 8.61 3.08
N LYS A 21 -10.01 9.75 2.70
CA LYS A 21 -10.59 10.71 3.64
C LYS A 21 -11.71 10.05 4.46
N ALA A 22 -11.56 10.07 5.79
CA ALA A 22 -12.52 9.55 6.75
C ALA A 22 -13.26 10.66 7.48
N ASP A 23 -14.53 10.41 7.77
CA ASP A 23 -15.37 11.28 8.60
C ASP A 23 -15.07 11.08 10.10
N ARG A 24 -15.63 11.92 10.96
CA ARG A 24 -15.57 11.77 12.42
C ARG A 24 -16.94 12.04 13.08
N PRO A 25 -17.93 11.16 12.87
CA PRO A 25 -19.22 11.29 13.55
C PRO A 25 -19.07 11.22 15.07
N ALA A 26 -19.90 11.95 15.79
CA ALA A 26 -19.93 11.90 17.26
C ALA A 26 -20.35 10.50 17.74
N GLY A 27 -19.70 10.01 18.80
CA GLY A 27 -20.05 8.73 19.45
C GLY A 27 -19.46 7.46 18.81
N LEU A 28 -18.66 7.57 17.73
CA LEU A 28 -17.95 6.43 17.17
C LEU A 28 -16.51 6.34 17.70
N ALA A 29 -16.05 5.10 17.94
CA ALA A 29 -14.64 4.81 18.18
C ALA A 29 -13.81 5.16 16.94
N ASP A 30 -12.52 5.48 17.12
CA ASP A 30 -11.67 5.87 15.98
C ASP A 30 -11.60 4.76 14.91
N THR A 31 -11.53 3.49 15.35
CA THR A 31 -11.51 2.31 14.47
C THR A 31 -12.73 2.20 13.57
N ASP A 32 -13.87 2.76 13.99
CA ASP A 32 -15.17 2.63 13.29
C ASP A 32 -15.54 3.83 12.43
N ARG A 33 -14.64 4.82 12.34
CA ARG A 33 -14.82 5.99 11.49
C ARG A 33 -14.96 5.57 10.02
N PRO A 34 -16.06 5.94 9.36
CA PRO A 34 -16.26 5.65 7.94
C PRO A 34 -15.44 6.57 7.04
N LEU A 35 -15.25 6.17 5.78
CA LEU A 35 -14.91 7.10 4.71
C LEU A 35 -16.04 8.13 4.49
N THR A 36 -15.66 9.30 3.99
CA THR A 36 -16.61 10.23 3.37
C THR A 36 -16.92 9.78 1.94
N ASP A 37 -17.96 10.35 1.32
CA ASP A 37 -18.28 10.10 -0.10
C ASP A 37 -17.08 10.45 -1.00
N ARG A 38 -16.42 11.58 -0.73
CA ARG A 38 -15.17 11.96 -1.40
C ARG A 38 -14.07 10.93 -1.15
N GLY A 39 -13.95 10.38 0.06
CA GLY A 39 -12.98 9.34 0.38
C GLY A 39 -13.20 8.07 -0.45
N HIS A 40 -14.45 7.67 -0.66
CA HIS A 40 -14.79 6.56 -1.55
C HIS A 40 -14.40 6.84 -3.01
N ALA A 41 -14.69 8.05 -3.52
CA ALA A 41 -14.33 8.45 -4.87
C ALA A 41 -12.81 8.51 -5.09
N ASP A 42 -12.06 9.14 -4.16
CA ASP A 42 -10.60 9.20 -4.19
C ASP A 42 -9.98 7.79 -4.16
N ALA A 43 -10.53 6.87 -3.36
CA ALA A 43 -10.06 5.48 -3.28
C ALA A 43 -10.33 4.69 -4.58
N ALA A 44 -11.45 4.93 -5.25
CA ALA A 44 -11.70 4.33 -6.57
C ALA A 44 -10.72 4.87 -7.61
N ALA A 45 -10.42 6.18 -7.59
CA ALA A 45 -9.41 6.80 -8.45
C ALA A 45 -8.00 6.23 -8.18
N ALA A 46 -7.67 5.93 -6.92
CA ALA A 46 -6.41 5.25 -6.56
C ALA A 46 -6.31 3.87 -7.22
N GLY A 47 -7.37 3.06 -7.15
CA GLY A 47 -7.38 1.75 -7.81
C GLY A 47 -7.24 1.85 -9.32
N ALA A 48 -7.94 2.79 -9.97
CA ALA A 48 -7.80 3.03 -11.41
C ALA A 48 -6.38 3.47 -11.80
N TRP A 49 -5.78 4.36 -11.00
CA TRP A 49 -4.38 4.76 -11.18
C TRP A 49 -3.44 3.56 -11.08
N MET A 50 -3.62 2.69 -10.07
CA MET A 50 -2.80 1.48 -9.90
C MET A 50 -2.90 0.54 -11.10
N VAL A 51 -4.11 0.27 -11.63
CA VAL A 51 -4.29 -0.56 -12.83
C VAL A 51 -3.55 0.05 -14.03
N ASN A 52 -3.76 1.35 -14.29
CA ASN A 52 -3.18 2.03 -15.45
C ASN A 52 -1.64 2.05 -15.44
N HIS A 53 -1.02 1.94 -14.27
CA HIS A 53 0.43 1.92 -14.10
C HIS A 53 0.99 0.50 -13.85
N GLY A 54 0.15 -0.54 -13.93
CA GLY A 54 0.59 -1.94 -13.76
C GLY A 54 0.87 -2.37 -12.31
N TYR A 55 0.44 -1.58 -11.32
CA TYR A 55 0.60 -1.86 -9.89
C TYR A 55 -0.56 -2.69 -9.33
N VAL A 56 -0.95 -3.75 -10.04
CA VAL A 56 -2.00 -4.67 -9.60
C VAL A 56 -1.43 -5.60 -8.53
N PRO A 57 -1.95 -5.58 -7.28
CA PRO A 57 -1.42 -6.38 -6.19
C PRO A 57 -1.79 -7.86 -6.33
N ASP A 58 -0.89 -8.71 -5.83
CA ASP A 58 -1.13 -10.15 -5.60
C ASP A 58 -1.48 -10.41 -4.11
N LEU A 59 -1.02 -9.52 -3.22
CA LEU A 59 -1.31 -9.52 -1.78
C LEU A 59 -1.70 -8.11 -1.33
N VAL A 60 -2.72 -8.04 -0.46
CA VAL A 60 -3.12 -6.83 0.26
C VAL A 60 -2.97 -7.06 1.76
N LEU A 61 -2.13 -6.25 2.39
CA LEU A 61 -2.04 -6.13 3.84
C LEU A 61 -2.81 -4.87 4.24
N CYS A 62 -3.89 -5.02 5.00
CA CYS A 62 -4.79 -3.91 5.32
C CYS A 62 -5.01 -3.79 6.82
N SER A 63 -4.94 -2.58 7.37
CA SER A 63 -5.37 -2.35 8.75
C SER A 63 -6.85 -2.74 8.92
N PRO A 64 -7.25 -3.32 10.08
CA PRO A 64 -8.63 -3.73 10.32
C PRO A 64 -9.61 -2.55 10.52
N ALA A 65 -9.13 -1.31 10.62
CA ALA A 65 -9.99 -0.14 10.78
C ALA A 65 -11.00 0.00 9.63
N ARG A 66 -12.20 0.50 9.94
CA ARG A 66 -13.28 0.62 8.94
C ARG A 66 -12.85 1.45 7.73
N ARG A 67 -12.19 2.59 7.94
CA ARG A 67 -11.71 3.47 6.87
C ARG A 67 -10.70 2.80 5.92
N THR A 68 -9.82 1.94 6.41
CA THR A 68 -8.85 1.21 5.57
C THR A 68 -9.53 0.08 4.81
N ARG A 69 -10.44 -0.65 5.45
CA ARG A 69 -11.29 -1.67 4.79
C ARG A 69 -12.14 -1.08 3.68
N GLN A 70 -12.75 0.08 3.92
CA GLN A 70 -13.55 0.80 2.92
C GLN A 70 -12.67 1.38 1.80
N THR A 71 -11.46 1.87 2.12
CA THR A 71 -10.48 2.29 1.09
C THR A 71 -10.16 1.11 0.19
N TRP A 72 -9.83 -0.05 0.77
CA TRP A 72 -9.59 -1.28 0.02
C TRP A 72 -10.79 -1.65 -0.87
N HIS A 73 -12.00 -1.65 -0.31
CA HIS A 73 -13.19 -2.00 -1.08
C HIS A 73 -13.35 -1.13 -2.33
N SER A 74 -13.19 0.19 -2.20
CA SER A 74 -13.26 1.11 -3.34
C SER A 74 -12.12 0.92 -4.35
N VAL A 75 -10.89 0.64 -3.88
CA VAL A 75 -9.75 0.27 -4.74
C VAL A 75 -10.03 -1.03 -5.50
N ALA A 76 -10.55 -2.05 -4.81
CA ALA A 76 -10.83 -3.38 -5.37
C ALA A 76 -11.88 -3.35 -6.48
N VAL A 77 -12.88 -2.46 -6.39
CA VAL A 77 -13.86 -2.26 -7.47
C VAL A 77 -13.17 -1.82 -8.77
N ALA A 78 -12.17 -0.94 -8.69
CA ALA A 78 -11.42 -0.49 -9.87
C ALA A 78 -10.39 -1.54 -10.37
N LEU A 79 -9.95 -2.45 -9.51
CA LEU A 79 -9.11 -3.59 -9.87
C LEU A 79 -9.91 -4.76 -10.48
N ALA A 80 -11.24 -4.70 -10.50
CA ALA A 80 -12.08 -5.79 -10.98
C ALA A 80 -11.74 -6.16 -12.43
N GLY A 81 -11.32 -7.41 -12.65
CA GLY A 81 -10.88 -7.90 -13.96
C GLY A 81 -9.39 -7.76 -14.24
N ALA A 82 -8.64 -7.03 -13.40
CA ALA A 82 -7.18 -6.92 -13.49
C ALA A 82 -6.44 -7.93 -12.59
N GLY A 83 -7.03 -8.32 -11.45
CA GLY A 83 -6.45 -9.29 -10.53
C GLY A 83 -7.39 -9.67 -9.38
N SER A 84 -7.01 -10.71 -8.63
CA SER A 84 -7.75 -11.19 -7.45
C SER A 84 -6.77 -11.47 -6.31
N PRO A 85 -6.29 -10.43 -5.61
CA PRO A 85 -5.28 -10.59 -4.57
C PRO A 85 -5.80 -11.34 -3.34
N VAL A 86 -4.88 -12.00 -2.63
CA VAL A 86 -5.12 -12.43 -1.25
C VAL A 86 -5.20 -11.19 -0.37
N VAL A 87 -6.13 -11.16 0.60
CA VAL A 87 -6.29 -10.03 1.53
C VAL A 87 -6.08 -10.51 2.96
N ARG A 88 -5.17 -9.85 3.68
CA ARG A 88 -4.88 -10.10 5.10
C ARG A 88 -5.12 -8.83 5.90
N TYR A 89 -5.79 -8.99 7.05
CA TYR A 89 -6.02 -7.89 7.97
C TYR A 89 -5.02 -7.93 9.10
N GLU A 90 -4.13 -6.93 9.14
CA GLU A 90 -2.98 -6.90 10.03
C GLU A 90 -3.15 -5.82 11.10
N ARG A 91 -3.20 -6.24 12.37
CA ARG A 91 -3.38 -5.31 13.50
C ARG A 91 -2.21 -4.33 13.63
N ARG A 92 -0.98 -4.78 13.32
CA ARG A 92 0.23 -3.95 13.26
C ARG A 92 0.06 -2.72 12.36
N LEU A 93 -0.76 -2.81 11.29
CA LEU A 93 -1.03 -1.66 10.43
C LEU A 93 -1.91 -0.57 11.06
N TYR A 94 -2.51 -0.80 12.22
CA TYR A 94 -3.26 0.22 12.97
C TYR A 94 -2.42 0.88 14.07
N GLU A 95 -1.67 0.08 14.83
CA GLU A 95 -1.03 0.50 16.09
C GLU A 95 0.50 0.37 16.09
N GLY A 96 1.08 -0.24 15.05
CA GLY A 96 2.51 -0.54 14.97
C GLY A 96 3.38 0.64 14.54
N SER A 97 4.67 0.49 14.83
CA SER A 97 5.78 1.34 14.42
C SER A 97 6.27 1.03 12.99
N PRO A 98 7.05 1.92 12.37
CA PRO A 98 7.65 1.67 11.05
C PRO A 98 8.44 0.35 10.98
N ASP A 99 9.20 0.03 12.03
CA ASP A 99 9.98 -1.21 12.11
C ASP A 99 9.08 -2.45 12.19
N GLU A 100 7.95 -2.40 12.91
CA GLU A 100 6.98 -3.49 12.93
C GLU A 100 6.29 -3.70 11.58
N LEU A 101 6.06 -2.61 10.83
CA LEU A 101 5.54 -2.68 9.47
C LEU A 101 6.58 -3.25 8.50
N LEU A 102 7.87 -2.88 8.65
CA LEU A 102 8.95 -3.44 7.86
C LEU A 102 9.12 -4.95 8.14
N ALA A 103 9.06 -5.35 9.41
CA ALA A 103 9.06 -6.77 9.80
C ALA A 103 7.87 -7.53 9.19
N LEU A 104 6.67 -6.95 9.21
CA LEU A 104 5.50 -7.52 8.54
C LEU A 104 5.72 -7.69 7.03
N ILE A 105 6.37 -6.75 6.35
CA ILE A 105 6.71 -6.87 4.93
C ILE A 105 7.72 -8.01 4.72
N ARG A 106 8.69 -8.18 5.62
CA ARG A 106 9.68 -9.27 5.55
C ARG A 106 9.09 -10.67 5.73
N GLU A 107 7.93 -10.77 6.36
CA GLU A 107 7.19 -12.03 6.53
C GLU A 107 6.45 -12.46 5.26
N VAL A 108 6.37 -11.62 4.22
CA VAL A 108 5.63 -11.93 2.99
C VAL A 108 6.28 -13.07 2.22
N GLU A 109 5.45 -14.02 1.78
CA GLU A 109 5.90 -15.19 1.03
C GLU A 109 6.49 -14.80 -0.35
N PRO A 110 7.55 -15.48 -0.82
CA PRO A 110 8.27 -15.11 -2.05
C PRO A 110 7.42 -15.12 -3.34
N GLU A 111 6.29 -15.83 -3.35
CA GLU A 111 5.35 -15.88 -4.48
C GLU A 111 4.63 -14.55 -4.74
N PHE A 112 4.38 -13.73 -3.71
CA PHE A 112 3.72 -12.45 -3.87
C PHE A 112 4.71 -11.43 -4.42
N ARG A 113 4.45 -10.89 -5.62
CA ARG A 113 5.37 -9.95 -6.29
C ARG A 113 4.96 -8.50 -6.07
N THR A 114 3.67 -8.21 -6.08
CA THR A 114 3.13 -6.89 -5.80
C THR A 114 2.33 -6.91 -4.50
N VAL A 115 2.82 -6.21 -3.48
CA VAL A 115 2.17 -6.13 -2.16
C VAL A 115 1.62 -4.72 -1.98
N LEU A 116 0.32 -4.61 -1.74
CA LEU A 116 -0.34 -3.38 -1.34
C LEU A 116 -0.49 -3.34 0.18
N VAL A 117 0.01 -2.29 0.81
CA VAL A 117 -0.14 -2.02 2.24
C VAL A 117 -1.06 -0.82 2.43
N ILE A 118 -2.16 -1.01 3.16
CA ILE A 118 -3.14 0.04 3.44
C ILE A 118 -3.14 0.37 4.94
N GLY A 119 -2.66 1.56 5.27
CA GLY A 119 -2.39 1.97 6.67
C GLY A 119 -2.69 3.44 6.96
N HIS A 120 -2.08 3.95 8.04
CA HIS A 120 -2.34 5.27 8.59
C HIS A 120 -1.04 6.08 8.73
N ASN A 121 -1.18 7.41 8.72
CA ASN A 121 -0.11 8.29 9.18
C ASN A 121 -0.09 8.35 10.71
N PRO A 122 1.08 8.59 11.32
CA PRO A 122 2.36 8.90 10.65
C PRO A 122 3.11 7.68 10.11
N THR A 123 2.83 6.48 10.63
CA THR A 123 3.64 5.27 10.42
C THR A 123 3.90 4.92 8.96
N ILE A 124 2.89 4.97 8.09
CA ILE A 124 3.08 4.61 6.68
C ILE A 124 3.99 5.58 5.92
N SER A 125 3.97 6.86 6.28
CA SER A 125 4.87 7.86 5.70
C SER A 125 6.30 7.68 6.21
N GLN A 126 6.45 7.35 7.50
CA GLN A 126 7.75 7.08 8.10
C GLN A 126 8.38 5.82 7.52
N LEU A 127 7.60 4.76 7.31
CA LEU A 127 8.05 3.55 6.61
C LEU A 127 8.52 3.86 5.19
N SER A 128 7.76 4.66 4.43
CA SER A 128 8.15 5.08 3.09
C SER A 128 9.51 5.82 3.10
N ALA A 129 9.70 6.75 4.03
CA ALA A 129 10.96 7.47 4.21
C ALA A 129 12.12 6.55 4.63
N GLN A 130 11.87 5.59 5.53
CA GLN A 130 12.87 4.62 6.00
C GLN A 130 13.36 3.71 4.87
N LEU A 131 12.47 3.30 3.96
CA LEU A 131 12.80 2.43 2.83
C LEU A 131 13.63 3.15 1.75
N ASP A 132 13.38 4.44 1.51
CA ASP A 132 14.05 5.19 0.45
C ASP A 132 15.44 5.70 0.88
N ALA A 133 16.42 4.80 0.90
CA ALA A 133 17.80 5.09 1.30
C ALA A 133 18.50 6.18 0.45
N GLY A 134 17.94 6.55 -0.71
CA GLY A 134 18.42 7.64 -1.55
C GLY A 134 18.06 9.05 -1.04
N GLY A 135 17.25 9.15 0.02
CA GLY A 135 16.83 10.43 0.58
C GLY A 135 15.93 11.24 -0.36
N GLY A 136 15.10 10.57 -1.17
CA GLY A 136 14.07 11.26 -1.93
C GLY A 136 13.19 12.06 -0.97
N GLU A 137 12.86 13.30 -1.35
CA GLU A 137 11.99 14.16 -0.55
C GLU A 137 10.62 13.49 -0.42
N VAL A 138 10.40 12.78 0.69
CA VAL A 138 9.04 12.54 1.18
C VAL A 138 8.52 13.93 1.55
N ASP A 139 7.39 14.34 0.93
CA ASP A 139 6.68 15.58 1.27
C ASP A 139 6.72 15.75 2.80
N SER A 140 7.16 16.91 3.29
CA SER A 140 7.29 17.16 4.73
C SER A 140 5.98 16.92 5.49
N ASP A 141 4.85 16.96 4.79
CA ASP A 141 3.51 16.66 5.32
C ASP A 141 3.18 15.15 5.39
N GLY A 142 4.07 14.29 4.86
CA GLY A 142 3.85 12.87 4.64
C GLY A 142 2.79 12.58 3.55
N LEU A 143 2.41 11.31 3.40
CA LEU A 143 1.36 10.92 2.48
C LEU A 143 0.03 11.57 2.87
N ARG A 144 -0.57 12.37 1.99
CA ARG A 144 -1.94 12.88 2.15
C ARG A 144 -2.93 11.71 2.18
N THR A 145 -4.17 11.92 2.65
CA THR A 145 -5.19 10.86 2.54
C THR A 145 -5.31 10.41 1.09
N CYS A 146 -5.39 9.10 0.86
CA CYS A 146 -5.33 8.49 -0.47
C CYS A 146 -4.02 8.75 -1.25
N GLY A 147 -2.93 9.06 -0.53
CA GLY A 147 -1.58 9.13 -1.06
C GLY A 147 -0.97 7.75 -1.23
N ILE A 148 -0.28 7.55 -2.35
CA ILE A 148 0.37 6.32 -2.80
C ILE A 148 1.87 6.59 -2.92
N ALA A 149 2.68 5.69 -2.37
CA ALA A 149 4.11 5.58 -2.64
C ALA A 149 4.41 4.17 -3.16
N VAL A 150 5.14 4.07 -4.27
CA VAL A 150 5.53 2.79 -4.87
C VAL A 150 7.03 2.63 -4.71
N HIS A 151 7.41 1.59 -3.99
CA HIS A 151 8.79 1.22 -3.74
C HIS A 151 9.15 -0.06 -4.49
N GLN A 152 10.39 -0.12 -4.98
CA GLN A 152 10.92 -1.29 -5.68
C GLN A 152 12.14 -1.83 -4.92
N PRO A 153 11.98 -2.90 -4.12
CA PRO A 153 13.10 -3.60 -3.48
C PRO A 153 13.98 -4.29 -4.52
N GLU A 154 15.29 -4.28 -4.29
CA GLU A 154 16.26 -5.07 -5.08
C GLU A 154 16.46 -6.48 -4.49
N THR A 155 16.00 -6.69 -3.25
CA THR A 155 16.09 -7.96 -2.51
C THR A 155 14.75 -8.68 -2.41
N ASP A 156 14.78 -9.91 -1.89
CA ASP A 156 13.58 -10.65 -1.49
C ASP A 156 12.96 -10.03 -0.23
N TRP A 157 11.68 -10.35 0.04
CA TRP A 157 10.95 -9.75 1.17
C TRP A 157 11.70 -9.90 2.49
N PRO A 158 12.21 -11.07 2.90
CA PRO A 158 12.91 -11.23 4.19
C PRO A 158 14.15 -10.35 4.35
N ASP A 159 14.81 -10.04 3.24
CA ASP A 159 16.05 -9.26 3.16
C ASP A 159 15.80 -7.81 2.72
N THR A 160 14.54 -7.34 2.75
CA THR A 160 14.19 -5.98 2.37
C THR A 160 14.52 -5.01 3.51
N ASP A 161 15.67 -4.33 3.41
CA ASP A 161 16.06 -3.19 4.25
C ASP A 161 15.73 -1.85 3.59
N THR A 162 15.93 -1.78 2.28
CA THR A 162 15.74 -0.56 1.48
C THR A 162 14.96 -0.90 0.21
N ALA A 163 14.21 0.08 -0.29
CA ALA A 163 13.47 -0.02 -1.52
C ALA A 163 13.29 1.37 -2.13
N LYS A 164 13.81 1.55 -3.34
CA LYS A 164 13.80 2.84 -4.03
C LYS A 164 12.37 3.31 -4.27
N LEU A 165 12.07 4.57 -3.96
CA LEU A 165 10.82 5.19 -4.39
C LEU A 165 10.83 5.39 -5.91
N VAL A 166 9.92 4.73 -6.63
CA VAL A 166 9.84 4.76 -8.11
C VAL A 166 8.61 5.51 -8.63
N ALA A 167 7.58 5.68 -7.82
CA ALA A 167 6.42 6.51 -8.14
C ALA A 167 5.73 7.00 -6.87
N ALA A 168 5.10 8.17 -6.96
CA ALA A 168 4.20 8.68 -5.94
C ALA A 168 2.98 9.32 -6.59
N HIS A 169 1.82 9.21 -5.94
CA HIS A 169 0.58 9.78 -6.44
C HIS A 169 -0.34 10.17 -5.29
N THR A 170 -1.17 11.18 -5.47
CA THR A 170 -2.27 11.48 -4.54
C THR A 170 -3.56 11.44 -5.33
N ALA A 171 -4.31 10.35 -5.16
CA ALA A 171 -5.52 10.12 -5.94
C ALA A 171 -6.62 11.13 -5.57
N ARG A 172 -7.24 11.70 -6.59
CA ARG A 172 -8.36 12.64 -6.49
C ARG A 172 -9.34 12.35 -7.62
N ALA A 173 -10.60 12.16 -7.28
CA ALA A 173 -11.70 12.11 -8.25
C ALA A 173 -12.22 13.51 -8.60
#